data_AF-A0A1G5RJE3-F1
#
_entry.id   AF-A0A1G5RJE3-F1
#
_cell.length_a   1.000
_cell.length_b   1.000
_cell.length_c   1.000
_cell.angle_alpha   90.00
_cell.angle_beta   90.00
_cell.angle_gamma   90.00
#
_symmetry.space_group_name_H-M   'P 1'
#
loop_
_entity.id
_entity.type
_entity.pdbx_description
1 polymer ?
#
loop_
_entity_poly.entity_id
_entity_poly.type
_entity_poly.pdbx_seq_one_letter_code
_entity_poly.pdbx_strand_id
1 'polypeptide(L)'
;MNIVDAYNQMNLWINSSNGEVINIGNSEKYSFTRLKLFSDAELYQFESDTKVKLPEQYKCFLINVGAVDIFSTDIDSGIEILSPLDVKNFSKSVFYNFGDDLYPNLLLTTSIPKFGYFGGFWTKNQSDNNYSIYYPDIPPEFWIEEADFISFNEWFISLVESKGKKL
;
A
#
# COMPACT_ATOMS: atom_id res chain seq x y z
N MET A 1 -18.43 -4.33 2.71
CA MET A 1 -17.52 -5.19 3.50
C MET A 1 -16.91 -4.33 4.61
N ASN A 2 -16.59 -4.87 5.80
CA ASN A 2 -15.80 -4.10 6.79
C ASN A 2 -14.30 -4.41 6.66
N ILE A 3 -13.43 -3.66 7.34
CA ILE A 3 -11.97 -3.85 7.20
C ILE A 3 -11.48 -5.22 7.68
N VAL A 4 -12.09 -5.80 8.71
CA VAL A 4 -11.73 -7.13 9.23
C VAL A 4 -12.09 -8.21 8.21
N ASP A 5 -13.26 -8.09 7.56
CA ASP A 5 -13.66 -8.98 6.47
C ASP A 5 -12.68 -8.87 5.29
N ALA A 6 -12.22 -7.65 4.96
CA ALA A 6 -11.25 -7.42 3.88
C ALA A 6 -9.89 -8.06 4.20
N TYR A 7 -9.40 -7.93 5.43
CA TYR A 7 -8.17 -8.60 5.88
C TYR A 7 -8.29 -10.12 5.82
N ASN A 8 -9.40 -10.67 6.31
CA ASN A 8 -9.66 -12.11 6.24
C ASN A 8 -9.69 -12.60 4.80
N GLN A 9 -10.38 -11.88 3.91
CA GLN A 9 -10.47 -12.24 2.50
C GLN A 9 -9.10 -12.20 1.81
N MET A 10 -8.30 -11.17 2.08
CA MET A 10 -6.94 -11.06 1.54
C MET A 10 -6.05 -12.19 2.05
N ASN A 11 -6.10 -12.49 3.36
CA ASN A 11 -5.35 -13.59 3.94
C ASN A 11 -5.74 -14.95 3.35
N LEU A 12 -7.03 -15.15 3.04
CA LEU A 12 -7.48 -16.35 2.31
C LEU A 12 -6.86 -16.44 0.91
N TRP A 13 -6.83 -15.34 0.15
CA TRP A 13 -6.19 -15.32 -1.17
C TRP A 13 -4.68 -15.56 -1.08
N ILE A 14 -3.98 -14.87 -0.17
CA ILE A 14 -2.55 -15.07 0.07
C ILE A 14 -2.24 -16.52 0.41
N ASN A 15 -2.98 -17.13 1.33
CA ASN A 15 -2.73 -18.51 1.75
C ASN A 15 -3.08 -19.53 0.65
N SER A 16 -4.10 -19.25 -0.16
CA SER A 16 -4.52 -20.13 -1.26
C SER A 16 -3.61 -20.02 -2.48
N SER A 17 -3.08 -18.82 -2.75
CA SER A 17 -2.17 -18.52 -3.84
C SER A 17 -0.76 -18.98 -3.50
N ASN A 18 -0.23 -18.53 -2.35
CA ASN A 18 1.17 -18.75 -1.96
C ASN A 18 2.15 -18.42 -3.11
N GLY A 19 1.89 -17.32 -3.83
CA GLY A 19 2.64 -16.90 -5.01
C GLY A 19 2.20 -17.55 -6.33
N GLU A 20 1.44 -18.64 -6.30
CA GLU A 20 0.88 -19.29 -7.48
C GLU A 20 -0.40 -18.61 -7.94
N VAL A 21 -0.64 -18.61 -9.25
CA VAL A 21 -1.79 -17.93 -9.84
C VAL A 21 -3.08 -18.71 -9.58
N ILE A 22 -4.05 -18.06 -8.94
CA ILE A 22 -5.36 -18.62 -8.59
C ILE A 22 -6.52 -17.83 -9.21
N ASN A 23 -7.67 -18.48 -9.36
CA ASN A 23 -8.91 -17.83 -9.78
C ASN A 23 -9.71 -17.39 -8.54
N ILE A 24 -9.98 -16.09 -8.43
CA ILE A 24 -10.75 -15.50 -7.32
C ILE A 24 -12.19 -15.10 -7.72
N GLY A 25 -12.75 -15.79 -8.71
CA GLY A 25 -14.16 -15.71 -9.11
C GLY A 25 -14.46 -14.75 -10.28
N ASN A 26 -13.44 -14.32 -11.02
CA ASN A 26 -13.57 -13.65 -12.32
C ASN A 26 -12.71 -14.43 -13.33
N SER A 27 -12.90 -14.29 -14.64
CA SER A 27 -12.10 -15.00 -15.66
C SER A 27 -10.58 -14.76 -15.58
N GLU A 28 -10.17 -13.71 -14.84
CA GLU A 28 -8.77 -13.38 -14.56
C GLU A 28 -8.21 -14.16 -13.37
N LYS A 29 -6.90 -14.28 -13.41
CA LYS A 29 -6.11 -15.18 -12.61
C LYS A 29 -5.00 -14.36 -11.98
N TYR A 30 -4.88 -14.42 -10.65
CA TYR A 30 -3.99 -13.55 -9.89
C TYR A 30 -3.13 -14.34 -8.90
N SER A 31 -1.92 -13.89 -8.66
CA SER A 31 -1.05 -14.32 -7.57
C SER A 31 -1.08 -13.32 -6.42
N PHE A 32 -0.88 -13.85 -5.22
CA PHE A 32 -0.88 -13.15 -3.95
C PHE A 32 0.26 -13.70 -3.09
N THR A 33 1.17 -12.83 -2.71
CA THR A 33 2.36 -13.17 -1.94
C THR A 33 2.45 -12.25 -0.74
N ARG A 34 2.65 -12.83 0.44
CA ARG A 34 3.04 -12.07 1.63
C ARG A 34 4.56 -12.06 1.72
N LEU A 35 5.12 -10.86 1.72
CA LEU A 35 6.56 -10.64 1.82
C LEU A 35 7.01 -10.69 3.28
N LYS A 36 6.28 -10.02 4.18
CA LYS A 36 6.59 -10.01 5.63
C LYS A 36 5.38 -9.62 6.48
N LEU A 37 5.15 -10.36 7.57
CA LEU A 37 4.28 -9.91 8.67
C LEU A 37 5.09 -9.15 9.73
N PHE A 38 4.43 -8.21 10.39
CA PHE A 38 5.04 -7.42 11.46
C PHE A 38 4.31 -7.64 12.77
N SER A 39 5.07 -7.66 13.85
CA SER A 39 4.54 -7.55 15.22
C SER A 39 4.47 -6.08 15.66
N ASP A 40 3.61 -5.78 16.63
CA ASP A 40 3.58 -4.47 17.29
C ASP A 40 4.96 -4.03 17.80
N ALA A 41 5.75 -4.97 18.34
CA ALA A 41 7.08 -4.71 18.86
C ALA A 41 8.07 -4.31 17.75
N GLU A 42 8.03 -4.96 16.59
CA GLU A 42 8.86 -4.59 15.44
C GLU A 42 8.51 -3.20 14.91
N LEU A 43 7.22 -2.87 14.83
CA LEU A 43 6.77 -1.55 14.36
C LEU A 43 7.13 -0.46 15.37
N TYR A 44 6.94 -0.71 16.67
CA TYR A 44 7.38 0.20 17.73
C TYR A 44 8.90 0.44 17.69
N GLN A 45 9.68 -0.61 17.50
CA GLN A 45 11.14 -0.50 17.37
C GLN A 45 11.51 0.33 16.14
N PHE A 46 10.86 0.10 15.00
CA PHE A 46 11.06 0.91 13.80
C PHE A 46 10.78 2.40 14.04
N GLU A 47 9.63 2.74 14.64
CA GLU A 47 9.29 4.14 14.93
C GLU A 47 10.28 4.77 15.91
N SER A 48 10.74 4.01 16.90
CA SER A 48 11.75 4.45 17.87
C SER A 48 13.11 4.73 17.20
N ASP A 49 13.57 3.86 16.32
CA ASP A 49 14.88 3.97 15.67
C ASP A 49 14.90 5.05 14.59
N THR A 50 13.83 5.17 13.82
CA THR A 50 13.75 6.11 12.69
C THR A 50 13.17 7.47 13.05
N LYS A 51 12.49 7.58 14.19
CA LYS A 51 11.67 8.75 14.60
C LYS A 51 10.53 9.08 13.63
N VAL A 52 10.18 8.16 12.74
CA VAL A 52 9.03 8.28 11.84
C VAL A 52 7.85 7.57 12.47
N LYS A 53 6.73 8.28 12.62
CA LYS A 53 5.47 7.68 13.08
C LYS A 53 4.73 7.09 11.90
N LEU A 54 4.38 5.82 12.00
CA LEU A 54 3.56 5.12 11.02
C LEU A 54 2.07 5.42 11.28
N PRO A 55 1.28 5.68 10.23
CA PRO A 55 -0.16 5.80 10.34
C PRO A 55 -0.78 4.54 10.95
N GLU A 56 -1.77 4.72 11.83
CA GLU A 56 -2.37 3.61 12.58
C GLU A 56 -2.96 2.53 11.66
N GLN A 57 -3.69 2.93 10.63
CA GLN A 57 -4.29 2.01 9.66
C GLN A 57 -3.24 1.16 8.93
N TYR A 58 -2.08 1.75 8.60
CA TYR A 58 -0.98 1.03 7.99
C TYR A 58 -0.33 0.03 8.96
N LYS A 59 -0.14 0.39 10.23
CA LYS A 59 0.34 -0.55 11.25
C LYS A 59 -0.63 -1.73 11.42
N CYS A 60 -1.93 -1.45 11.54
CA CYS A 60 -2.95 -2.50 11.61
C CYS A 60 -2.89 -3.43 10.40
N PHE A 61 -2.74 -2.88 9.19
CA PHE A 61 -2.58 -3.68 7.97
C PHE A 61 -1.33 -4.57 8.01
N LEU A 62 -0.18 -4.01 8.38
CA LEU A 62 1.09 -4.76 8.46
C LEU A 62 1.05 -5.90 9.50
N ILE A 63 0.27 -5.73 10.57
CA ILE A 63 0.07 -6.77 11.60
C ILE A 63 -0.89 -7.86 11.13
N ASN A 64 -1.98 -7.49 10.46
CA ASN A 64 -3.05 -8.43 10.12
C ASN A 64 -2.86 -9.12 8.76
N VAL A 65 -2.20 -8.46 7.82
CA VAL A 65 -1.99 -8.92 6.44
C VAL A 65 -0.50 -9.00 6.11
N GLY A 66 0.25 -7.96 6.45
CA GLY A 66 1.69 -7.84 6.17
C GLY A 66 2.01 -6.98 4.96
N ALA A 67 3.31 -6.79 4.71
CA ALA A 67 3.79 -6.32 3.40
C ALA A 67 3.52 -7.41 2.36
N VAL A 68 2.99 -7.02 1.20
CA VAL A 68 2.44 -7.94 0.21
C VAL A 68 2.69 -7.49 -1.22
N ASP A 69 2.69 -8.45 -2.12
CA ASP A 69 2.52 -8.28 -3.57
C ASP A 69 1.24 -9.03 -3.95
N ILE A 70 0.23 -8.29 -4.43
CA ILE A 70 -1.13 -8.79 -4.64
C ILE A 70 -1.66 -8.42 -6.02
N PHE A 71 -2.55 -9.24 -6.56
CA PHE A 71 -3.10 -9.04 -7.91
C PHE A 71 -2.04 -9.03 -9.02
N SER A 72 -0.91 -9.72 -8.78
CA SER A 72 0.09 -9.97 -9.80
C SER A 72 -0.42 -11.03 -10.79
N THR A 73 0.08 -11.01 -12.02
CA THR A 73 -0.24 -12.00 -13.06
C THR A 73 1.04 -12.56 -13.67
N ASP A 74 0.94 -13.52 -14.59
CA ASP A 74 2.10 -14.08 -15.28
C ASP A 74 2.84 -13.05 -16.17
N ILE A 75 2.19 -11.93 -16.51
CA ILE A 75 2.69 -10.95 -17.47
C ILE A 75 2.84 -9.53 -16.90
N ASP A 76 2.04 -9.18 -15.89
CA ASP A 76 2.01 -7.85 -15.30
C ASP A 76 2.28 -7.92 -13.80
N SER A 77 3.09 -6.97 -13.31
CA SER A 77 3.24 -6.69 -11.88
C SER A 77 1.93 -6.18 -11.26
N GLY A 78 1.63 -6.69 -10.07
CA GLY A 78 0.44 -6.33 -9.30
C GLY A 78 0.62 -5.04 -8.50
N ILE A 79 0.02 -5.04 -7.31
CA ILE A 79 0.07 -3.96 -6.34
C ILE A 79 0.97 -4.42 -5.19
N GLU A 80 2.01 -3.64 -4.93
CA GLU A 80 2.89 -3.88 -3.80
C GLU A 80 2.54 -2.93 -2.66
N ILE A 81 2.24 -3.48 -1.48
CA ILE A 81 2.15 -2.69 -0.24
C ILE A 81 3.41 -3.01 0.56
N LEU A 82 4.28 -1.99 0.64
CA LEU A 82 5.67 -2.11 1.04
C LEU A 82 5.85 -2.41 2.52
N SER A 83 7.05 -2.87 2.89
CA SER A 83 7.52 -2.83 4.27
C SER A 83 7.86 -1.39 4.68
N PRO A 84 7.63 -0.98 5.94
CA PRO A 84 8.10 0.30 6.45
C PRO A 84 9.64 0.46 6.35
N LEU A 85 10.38 -0.65 6.30
CA LEU A 85 11.83 -0.66 6.11
C LEU A 85 12.24 -0.16 4.71
N ASP A 86 11.37 -0.36 3.72
CA ASP A 86 11.64 -0.03 2.32
C ASP A 86 11.08 1.33 1.91
N VAL A 87 10.04 1.83 2.61
CA VAL A 87 9.33 3.09 2.31
C VAL A 87 10.28 4.27 2.11
N LYS A 88 11.33 4.40 2.93
CA LYS A 88 12.30 5.51 2.81
C LYS A 88 13.07 5.46 1.49
N ASN A 89 13.60 4.29 1.15
CA ASN A 89 14.39 4.13 -0.07
C ASN A 89 13.49 4.22 -1.30
N PHE A 90 12.30 3.64 -1.23
CA PHE A 90 11.29 3.74 -2.26
C PHE A 90 10.88 5.20 -2.52
N SER A 91 10.49 5.95 -1.47
CA SER A 91 10.11 7.36 -1.60
C SER A 91 11.21 8.19 -2.27
N LYS A 92 12.46 8.02 -1.83
CA LYS A 92 13.62 8.68 -2.44
C LYS A 92 13.80 8.35 -3.92
N SER A 93 13.57 7.10 -4.31
CA SER A 93 13.69 6.67 -5.69
C SER A 93 12.63 7.30 -6.60
N VAL A 94 11.42 7.52 -6.06
CA VAL A 94 10.32 8.16 -6.78
C VAL A 94 10.58 9.65 -6.99
N PHE A 95 11.08 10.35 -5.96
CA PHE A 95 11.42 11.78 -6.07
C PHE A 95 12.76 12.06 -6.77
N TYR A 96 13.54 11.02 -7.10
CA TYR A 96 14.85 11.19 -7.71
C TYR A 96 14.74 11.85 -9.09
N ASN A 97 15.20 13.10 -9.20
CA ASN A 97 15.09 14.00 -10.36
C ASN A 97 13.70 14.59 -10.64
N PHE A 98 12.70 14.36 -9.77
CA PHE A 98 11.32 14.82 -9.99
C PHE A 98 10.83 15.88 -8.99
N GLY A 99 11.68 16.33 -8.05
CA GLY A 99 11.35 17.41 -7.13
C GLY A 99 11.95 17.23 -5.74
N ASP A 100 11.32 17.87 -4.76
CA ASP A 100 11.70 17.75 -3.35
C ASP A 100 11.31 16.38 -2.79
N ASP A 101 12.22 15.76 -2.04
CA ASP A 101 11.92 14.54 -1.27
C ASP A 101 10.94 14.88 -0.14
N LEU A 102 9.70 14.42 -0.29
CA LEU A 102 8.64 14.67 0.70
C LEU A 102 8.72 13.75 1.92
N TYR A 103 9.60 12.75 1.95
CA TYR A 103 9.79 11.90 3.12
C TYR A 103 10.39 12.69 4.30
N PRO A 104 9.92 12.50 5.56
CA PRO A 104 8.92 11.54 6.02
C PRO A 104 7.49 12.10 6.09
N ASN A 105 7.23 13.28 5.51
CA ASN A 105 5.90 13.89 5.54
C ASN A 105 4.92 13.17 4.60
N LEU A 106 5.43 12.66 3.47
CA LEU A 106 4.72 11.73 2.61
C LEU A 106 5.40 10.36 2.69
N LEU A 107 4.65 9.35 3.15
CA LEU A 107 5.10 7.97 3.19
C LEU A 107 4.51 7.22 2.00
N LEU A 108 5.29 7.02 0.94
CA LEU A 108 4.85 6.20 -0.20
C LEU A 108 4.96 4.72 0.19
N THR A 109 3.81 4.13 0.53
CA THR A 109 3.70 2.76 1.04
C THR A 109 3.23 1.77 -0.01
N THR A 110 2.73 2.25 -1.14
CA THR A 110 2.11 1.42 -2.16
C THR A 110 2.70 1.74 -3.53
N SER A 111 3.07 0.70 -4.26
CA SER A 111 3.53 0.78 -5.65
C SER A 111 2.53 0.04 -6.54
N ILE A 112 2.13 0.65 -7.65
CA ILE A 112 1.27 0.03 -8.66
C ILE A 112 1.96 0.17 -10.03
N PRO A 113 2.99 -0.64 -10.32
CA PRO A 113 3.88 -0.44 -11.47
C PRO A 113 3.15 -0.45 -12.80
N LYS A 114 2.11 -1.28 -12.96
CA LYS A 114 1.31 -1.39 -14.19
C LYS A 114 0.78 -0.04 -14.67
N PHE A 115 0.45 0.86 -13.75
CA PHE A 115 -0.08 2.18 -14.08
C PHE A 115 0.90 3.32 -13.75
N GLY A 116 2.05 3.01 -13.14
CA GLY A 116 2.95 4.01 -12.58
C GLY A 116 2.33 4.81 -11.43
N TYR A 117 1.34 4.25 -10.73
CA TYR A 117 0.69 4.92 -9.61
C TYR A 117 1.43 4.63 -8.31
N PHE A 118 1.37 5.58 -7.39
CA PHE A 118 1.91 5.43 -6.04
C PHE A 118 0.82 5.70 -5.03
N GLY A 119 0.74 4.90 -3.98
CA GLY A 119 -0.14 5.18 -2.85
C GLY A 119 0.67 5.56 -1.63
N GLY A 120 0.17 6.51 -0.84
CA GLY A 120 0.90 6.94 0.34
C GLY A 120 0.11 7.79 1.30
N PHE A 121 0.73 8.01 2.47
CA PHE A 121 0.13 8.73 3.58
C PHE A 121 0.76 10.11 3.76
N TRP A 122 -0.07 11.15 3.80
CA TRP A 122 0.33 12.48 4.18
C TRP A 122 0.30 12.64 5.70
N THR A 123 1.44 12.45 6.35
CA THR A 123 1.57 12.37 7.81
C THR A 123 1.35 13.70 8.54
N LYS A 124 1.33 14.83 7.81
CA LYS A 124 0.92 16.12 8.37
C LYS A 124 -0.58 16.25 8.54
N ASN A 125 -1.39 15.42 7.86
CA ASN A 125 -2.82 15.37 8.07
C ASN A 125 -3.15 14.41 9.23
N GLN A 126 -3.77 14.95 10.28
CA GLN A 126 -4.13 14.19 11.48
C GLN A 126 -5.50 13.51 11.40
N SER A 127 -6.22 13.70 10.29
CA SER A 127 -7.45 12.96 9.99
C SER A 127 -7.14 11.50 9.64
N ASP A 128 -8.13 10.62 9.83
CA ASP A 128 -8.10 9.26 9.28
C ASP A 128 -8.09 9.24 7.74
N ASN A 129 -8.51 10.34 7.11
CA ASN A 129 -8.44 10.54 5.67
C ASN A 129 -7.13 11.23 5.30
N ASN A 130 -6.05 10.47 5.31
CA ASN A 130 -4.71 10.96 5.00
C ASN A 130 -3.96 10.08 3.99
N TYR A 131 -4.66 9.14 3.35
CA TYR A 131 -4.12 8.29 2.30
C TYR A 131 -4.65 8.74 0.93
N SER A 132 -3.81 8.67 -0.10
CA SER A 132 -4.24 8.95 -1.48
C SER A 132 -3.43 8.13 -2.49
N ILE A 133 -3.93 8.07 -3.71
CA ILE A 133 -3.24 7.55 -4.89
C ILE A 133 -2.76 8.72 -5.72
N TYR A 134 -1.47 8.73 -6.03
CA TYR A 134 -0.76 9.72 -6.81
C TYR A 134 -0.55 9.19 -8.22
N TYR A 135 -0.98 10.01 -9.19
CA TYR A 135 -0.99 9.66 -10.60
C TYR A 135 0.20 10.30 -11.33
N PRO A 136 0.79 9.61 -12.32
CA PRO A 136 2.00 10.07 -13.02
C PRO A 136 1.77 11.26 -13.95
N ASP A 137 0.52 11.58 -14.27
CA ASP A 137 0.13 12.77 -15.03
C ASP A 137 0.12 14.05 -14.18
N ILE A 138 0.18 13.91 -12.85
CA ILE A 138 0.35 15.02 -11.91
C ILE A 138 1.82 15.06 -11.47
N PRO A 139 2.53 16.19 -11.67
CA PRO A 139 3.88 16.36 -11.17
C PRO A 139 3.95 16.23 -9.64
N PRO A 140 5.02 15.66 -9.06
CA PRO A 140 5.07 15.39 -7.62
C PRO A 140 4.93 16.62 -6.72
N GLU A 141 5.30 17.79 -7.20
CA GLU A 141 5.11 19.07 -6.51
C GLU A 141 3.62 19.41 -6.26
N PHE A 142 2.70 18.90 -7.08
CA PHE A 142 1.25 19.14 -6.97
C PHE A 142 0.50 17.99 -6.30
N TRP A 143 1.16 16.88 -6.00
CA TRP A 143 0.52 15.68 -5.43
C TRP A 143 -0.27 15.96 -4.15
N ILE A 144 0.24 16.80 -3.25
CA ILE A 144 -0.47 17.09 -1.99
C ILE A 144 -1.66 18.03 -2.20
N GLU A 145 -1.59 18.92 -3.17
CA GLU A 145 -2.66 19.90 -3.46
C GLU A 145 -3.82 19.26 -4.23
N GLU A 146 -3.51 18.33 -5.14
CA GLU A 146 -4.48 17.63 -5.98
C GLU A 146 -4.93 16.28 -5.39
N ALA A 147 -4.40 15.89 -4.23
CA ALA A 147 -4.75 14.62 -3.59
C ALA A 147 -6.22 14.57 -3.16
N ASP A 148 -6.92 13.53 -3.63
CA ASP A 148 -8.19 13.11 -3.03
C ASP A 148 -7.88 12.20 -1.84
N PHE A 149 -7.93 12.78 -0.63
CA PHE A 149 -7.60 12.06 0.60
C PHE A 149 -8.79 11.22 1.09
N ILE A 150 -8.54 9.92 1.20
CA ILE A 150 -9.45 8.92 1.76
C ILE A 150 -8.74 8.19 2.90
N SER A 151 -9.46 7.34 3.63
CA SER A 151 -8.81 6.43 4.56
C SER A 151 -8.17 5.27 3.81
N PHE A 152 -7.03 4.78 4.30
CA PHE A 152 -6.40 3.58 3.76
C PHE A 152 -7.32 2.36 3.87
N ASN A 153 -8.10 2.28 4.95
CA ASN A 153 -9.07 1.20 5.12
C ASN A 153 -10.17 1.23 4.05
N GLU A 154 -10.74 2.40 3.71
CA GLU A 154 -11.73 2.52 2.64
C GLU A 154 -11.13 2.14 1.29
N TRP A 155 -9.92 2.63 1.01
CA TRP A 155 -9.18 2.25 -0.20
C TRP A 155 -8.98 0.73 -0.29
N PHE A 156 -8.48 0.11 0.77
CA PHE A 156 -8.20 -1.32 0.80
C PHE A 156 -9.49 -2.18 0.71
N ILE A 157 -10.57 -1.76 1.36
CA ILE A 157 -11.88 -2.41 1.22
C ILE A 157 -12.34 -2.36 -0.24
N SER A 158 -12.28 -1.19 -0.88
CA SER A 158 -12.65 -1.02 -2.29
C SER A 158 -11.78 -1.91 -3.21
N LEU A 159 -10.49 -2.01 -2.90
CA LEU A 159 -9.55 -2.86 -3.62
C LEU A 159 -9.95 -4.35 -3.53
N VAL A 160 -10.30 -4.83 -2.34
CA VAL A 160 -10.75 -6.22 -2.12
C VAL A 160 -12.11 -6.48 -2.77
N GLU A 161 -13.09 -5.59 -2.59
CA GLU A 161 -14.44 -5.74 -3.16
C GLU A 161 -14.42 -5.74 -4.69
N SER A 162 -13.56 -4.89 -5.28
CA SER A 162 -13.39 -4.82 -6.73
C SER A 162 -12.47 -5.90 -7.30
N LYS A 163 -11.80 -6.69 -6.44
CA LYS A 163 -10.79 -7.67 -6.82
C LYS A 163 -9.68 -7.05 -7.67
N GLY A 164 -9.17 -5.90 -7.25
CA GLY A 164 -8.09 -5.19 -7.94
C GLY A 164 -8.52 -4.36 -9.16
N LYS A 165 -9.82 -4.30 -9.48
CA LYS A 165 -10.33 -3.58 -10.67
C LYS A 165 -10.57 -2.10 -10.45
N LYS A 166 -10.67 -1.66 -9.21
CA LYS A 166 -10.75 -0.25 -8.82
C LYS A 166 -9.55 0.05 -7.93
N LEU A 167 -8.79 1.07 -8.31
CA LEU A 167 -7.62 1.57 -7.61
C LEU A 167 -7.91 2.93 -7.00
#